data_AF-A0A9W4N0G2-F1
#
_entry.id   AF-A0A9W4N0G2-F1
#
_cell.length_a   1.000
_cell.length_b   1.000
_cell.length_c   1.000
_cell.angle_alpha   90.00
_cell.angle_beta   90.00
_cell.angle_gamma   90.00
#
_symmetry.space_group_name_H-M   'P 1'
#
loop_
_entity.id
_entity.type
_entity.pdbx_description
1 polymer ?
#
loop_
_entity_poly.entity_id
_entity_poly.type
_entity_poly.pdbx_seq_one_letter_code
_entity_poly.pdbx_strand_id
1 'polypeptide(L)'
;MAETPCSACTWTPERQSHCSYKSNVSLFYSAGPRGAWSLGSKFILKERSISPPNFETVNLQFVSSKTTIPVPNLVKEWTEDDGTYFQITERLRGKPLSEAWPTMSQTDKDRVASQTADYLKQLRELRSDRMESLGGQPLYHAFLFMSGSGKGHGPLSSDDELWTEMSRVLTTSLRTC
;
A
#
# COMPACT_ATOMS: atom_id res chain seq x y z
N MET A 1 15.93 -10.79 -35.51
CA MET A 1 15.34 -11.42 -34.31
C MET A 1 13.99 -10.76 -34.09
N ALA A 2 12.91 -11.51 -33.91
CA ALA A 2 11.60 -10.91 -33.66
C ALA A 2 11.62 -10.18 -32.30
N GLU A 3 11.28 -8.89 -32.28
CA GLU A 3 11.26 -8.10 -31.06
C GLU A 3 10.15 -8.59 -30.12
N THR A 4 10.47 -8.83 -28.86
CA THR A 4 9.48 -9.26 -27.86
C THR A 4 8.49 -8.12 -27.58
N PRO A 5 7.18 -8.34 -27.75
CA PRO A 5 6.18 -7.32 -27.45
C PRO A 5 6.15 -6.97 -25.95
N CYS A 6 5.81 -5.71 -25.64
CA CYS A 6 5.59 -5.27 -24.27
C CYS A 6 4.42 -6.06 -23.64
N SER A 7 4.61 -6.62 -22.43
CA SER A 7 3.55 -7.36 -21.73
C SER A 7 2.34 -6.49 -21.34
N ALA A 8 2.53 -5.18 -21.21
CA ALA A 8 1.48 -4.24 -20.80
C ALA A 8 0.57 -3.82 -21.95
N CYS A 9 1.17 -3.48 -23.10
CA CYS A 9 0.44 -2.90 -24.23
C CYS A 9 0.48 -3.75 -25.50
N THR A 10 1.18 -4.90 -25.47
CA THR A 10 1.36 -5.86 -26.59
C THR A 10 2.06 -5.31 -27.83
N TRP A 11 2.63 -4.10 -27.76
CA TRP A 11 3.31 -3.48 -28.90
C TRP A 11 4.78 -3.88 -28.96
N THR A 12 5.29 -4.07 -30.17
CA THR A 12 6.72 -4.14 -30.45
C THR A 12 7.32 -2.73 -30.50
N PRO A 13 8.63 -2.57 -30.21
CA PRO A 13 9.34 -1.31 -30.41
C PRO A 13 9.15 -0.72 -31.81
N GLU A 14 9.20 -1.55 -32.87
CA GLU A 14 8.93 -1.10 -34.24
C GLU A 14 7.51 -0.54 -34.43
N ARG A 15 6.48 -1.17 -33.84
CA ARG A 15 5.11 -0.62 -33.90
C ARG A 15 5.02 0.71 -33.14
N GLN A 16 5.74 0.82 -32.02
CA GLN A 16 5.74 2.03 -31.21
C GLN A 16 6.42 3.20 -31.91
N SER A 17 7.50 2.98 -32.67
CA SER A 17 8.20 4.03 -33.41
C SER A 17 7.41 4.58 -34.60
N HIS A 18 6.53 3.76 -35.20
CA HIS A 18 5.71 4.13 -36.34
C HIS A 18 4.29 4.61 -35.97
N CYS A 19 4.00 4.76 -34.67
CA CYS A 19 2.70 5.21 -34.20
C CYS A 19 2.77 6.60 -33.54
N SER A 20 1.78 7.45 -33.83
CA SER A 20 1.64 8.77 -33.19
C SER A 20 0.92 8.71 -31.83
N TYR A 21 0.35 7.57 -31.46
CA TYR A 21 -0.38 7.40 -30.20
C TYR A 21 0.57 7.45 -29.00
N LYS A 22 0.23 8.30 -28.03
CA LYS A 22 0.92 8.40 -26.73
C LYS A 22 -0.05 7.98 -25.63
N SER A 23 0.28 6.88 -24.95
CA SER A 23 -0.53 6.39 -23.84
C SER A 23 -0.51 7.37 -22.68
N ASN A 24 -1.68 7.66 -22.13
CA ASN A 24 -1.83 8.32 -20.81
C ASN A 24 -2.01 7.29 -19.68
N VAL A 25 -1.88 6.00 -20.00
CA VAL A 25 -1.86 4.90 -19.06
C VAL A 25 -0.43 4.36 -18.98
N SER A 26 0.17 4.38 -17.79
CA SER A 26 1.58 4.00 -17.62
C SER A 26 1.88 3.41 -16.25
N LEU A 27 2.58 2.29 -16.21
CA LEU A 27 3.17 1.74 -14.98
C LEU A 27 4.26 2.69 -14.51
N PHE A 28 4.15 3.19 -13.28
CA PHE A 28 5.17 4.08 -12.69
C PHE A 28 5.83 3.47 -11.45
N TYR A 29 5.29 2.37 -10.93
CA TYR A 29 5.87 1.64 -9.82
C TYR A 29 5.46 0.16 -9.88
N SER A 30 6.40 -0.74 -9.62
CA SER A 30 6.13 -2.16 -9.45
C SER A 30 6.99 -2.76 -8.33
N ALA A 31 6.43 -3.76 -7.62
CA ALA A 31 7.14 -4.46 -6.55
C ALA A 31 6.60 -5.88 -6.37
N GLY A 32 7.33 -6.89 -6.86
CA GLY A 32 6.84 -8.26 -6.93
C GLY A 32 5.64 -8.35 -7.89
N PRO A 33 4.56 -9.07 -7.56
CA PRO A 33 3.37 -9.20 -8.40
C PRO A 33 2.41 -8.01 -8.27
N ARG A 34 2.94 -6.81 -8.00
CA ARG A 34 2.15 -5.61 -7.72
C ARG A 34 2.53 -4.51 -8.69
N GLY A 35 1.53 -3.88 -9.30
CA GLY A 35 1.70 -2.75 -10.21
C GLY A 35 0.90 -1.53 -9.74
N ALA A 36 1.48 -0.35 -9.89
CA ALA A 36 0.76 0.92 -9.77
C ALA A 36 0.87 1.71 -11.08
N TRP A 37 -0.29 2.03 -11.63
CA TRP A 37 -0.47 2.62 -12.94
C TRP A 37 -1.10 4.00 -12.81
N SER A 38 -0.57 4.93 -13.59
CA SER A 38 -1.22 6.21 -13.84
C SER A 38 -2.36 5.98 -14.83
N LEU A 39 -3.55 6.49 -14.53
CA LEU A 39 -4.65 6.59 -15.49
C LEU A 39 -4.92 8.08 -15.75
N GLY A 40 -4.21 8.61 -16.74
CA GLY A 40 -4.13 10.05 -17.00
C GLY A 40 -3.58 10.81 -15.80
N SER A 41 -4.08 12.04 -15.62
CA SER A 41 -3.71 12.89 -14.48
C SER A 41 -4.56 12.64 -13.23
N LYS A 42 -5.71 11.96 -13.35
CA LYS A 42 -6.76 11.94 -12.32
C LYS A 42 -6.79 10.70 -11.45
N PHE A 43 -6.42 9.53 -11.95
CA PHE A 43 -6.60 8.28 -11.22
C PHE A 43 -5.31 7.47 -11.12
N ILE A 44 -5.26 6.65 -10.08
CA ILE A 44 -4.25 5.61 -9.87
C ILE A 44 -4.96 4.27 -9.87
N LEU A 45 -4.47 3.35 -10.69
CA LEU A 45 -4.86 1.93 -10.64
C LEU A 45 -3.76 1.15 -9.93
N LYS A 46 -4.14 0.37 -8.92
CA LYS A 46 -3.29 -0.61 -8.28
C LYS A 46 -3.79 -2.01 -8.64
N GLU A 47 -2.84 -2.86 -8.98
CA GLU A 47 -3.05 -4.24 -9.37
C GLU A 47 -2.16 -5.13 -8.51
N ARG A 48 -2.73 -6.20 -7.95
CA ARG A 48 -2.00 -7.16 -7.10
C ARG A 48 -2.76 -8.48 -6.96
N SER A 49 -2.11 -9.51 -6.43
CA SER A 49 -2.82 -10.70 -5.92
C SER A 49 -3.61 -10.40 -4.64
N ILE A 50 -4.72 -11.11 -4.44
CA ILE A 50 -5.47 -11.19 -3.17
C ILE A 50 -4.70 -11.86 -2.04
N SER A 51 -3.61 -12.56 -2.35
CA SER A 51 -2.72 -13.18 -1.37
C SER A 51 -1.33 -12.53 -1.40
N PRO A 52 -0.80 -12.03 -0.27
CA PRO A 52 -1.44 -11.97 1.05
C PRO A 52 -2.64 -11.01 1.08
N PRO A 53 -3.50 -11.05 2.12
CA PRO A 53 -4.66 -10.17 2.24
C PRO A 53 -4.34 -8.67 2.06
N ASN A 54 -5.32 -7.92 1.55
CA ASN A 54 -5.22 -6.47 1.35
C ASN A 54 -6.35 -5.76 2.12
N PHE A 55 -5.98 -4.76 2.92
CA PHE A 55 -6.94 -3.97 3.72
C PHE A 55 -6.91 -2.49 3.35
N GLU A 56 -6.26 -2.14 2.23
CA GLU A 56 -6.07 -0.75 1.83
C GLU A 56 -7.40 0.02 1.74
N THR A 57 -8.39 -0.51 1.02
CA THR A 57 -9.69 0.18 0.84
C THR A 57 -10.41 0.47 2.16
N VAL A 58 -10.53 -0.54 3.03
CA VAL A 58 -11.22 -0.39 4.32
C VAL A 58 -10.47 0.60 5.21
N ASN A 59 -9.14 0.54 5.22
CA ASN A 59 -8.30 1.48 5.96
C ASN A 59 -8.42 2.92 5.43
N LEU A 60 -8.46 3.11 4.10
CA LEU A 60 -8.65 4.43 3.49
C LEU A 60 -9.99 5.04 3.93
N GLN A 61 -11.08 4.28 3.84
CA GLN A 61 -12.40 4.73 4.27
C GLN A 61 -12.42 5.06 5.76
N PHE A 62 -11.85 4.19 6.60
CA PHE A 62 -11.78 4.42 8.03
C PHE A 62 -11.00 5.70 8.38
N VAL A 63 -9.78 5.86 7.87
CA VAL A 63 -8.95 7.04 8.12
C VAL A 63 -9.62 8.31 7.62
N SER A 64 -10.26 8.28 6.45
CA SER A 64 -11.01 9.43 5.91
C SER A 64 -12.17 9.86 6.80
N SER A 65 -12.84 8.89 7.44
CA SER A 65 -14.02 9.14 8.28
C SER A 65 -13.68 9.62 9.69
N LYS A 66 -12.43 9.41 10.14
CA LYS A 66 -12.00 9.65 11.53
C LYS A 66 -10.96 10.75 11.66
N THR A 67 -10.34 11.18 10.57
CA THR A 67 -9.23 12.13 10.62
C THR A 67 -9.37 13.19 9.54
N THR A 68 -8.58 14.25 9.64
CA THR A 68 -8.45 15.30 8.62
C THR A 68 -7.37 14.96 7.58
N ILE A 69 -6.73 13.78 7.69
CA ILE A 69 -5.64 13.37 6.81
C ILE A 69 -6.17 13.23 5.38
N PRO A 70 -5.58 13.94 4.40
CA PRO A 70 -5.95 13.75 3.01
C PRO A 70 -5.58 12.33 2.56
N VAL A 71 -6.58 11.52 2.22
CA VAL A 71 -6.40 10.18 1.66
C VAL A 71 -7.05 10.10 0.28
N PRO A 72 -6.57 9.22 -0.62
CA PRO A 72 -7.22 9.00 -1.91
C PRO A 72 -8.67 8.53 -1.75
N ASN A 73 -9.59 9.13 -2.51
CA ASN A 73 -10.96 8.62 -2.60
C ASN A 73 -10.98 7.34 -3.44
N LEU A 74 -11.66 6.30 -2.93
CA LEU A 74 -11.91 5.09 -3.70
C LEU A 74 -12.93 5.37 -4.81
N VAL A 75 -12.59 5.01 -6.04
CA VAL A 75 -13.51 5.07 -7.19
C VAL A 75 -14.15 3.72 -7.43
N LYS A 76 -13.33 2.66 -7.47
CA LYS A 76 -13.78 1.29 -7.73
C LYS A 76 -12.74 0.29 -7.24
N GLU A 77 -13.20 -0.88 -6.82
CA GLU A 77 -12.38 -2.06 -6.64
C GLU A 77 -13.13 -3.31 -7.14
N TRP A 78 -12.38 -4.34 -7.51
CA TRP A 78 -12.91 -5.66 -7.86
C TRP A 78 -11.82 -6.73 -7.78
N THR A 79 -12.26 -7.98 -7.82
CA THR A 79 -11.40 -9.17 -7.88
C THR A 79 -11.82 -10.01 -9.07
N GLU A 80 -10.86 -10.41 -9.88
CA GLU A 80 -11.05 -11.37 -10.97
C GLU A 80 -11.05 -12.81 -10.44
N ASP A 81 -11.60 -13.73 -11.23
CA ASP A 81 -11.69 -15.16 -10.87
C ASP A 81 -10.31 -15.81 -10.63
N ASP A 82 -9.25 -15.26 -11.23
CA ASP A 82 -7.87 -15.73 -11.05
C ASP A 82 -7.19 -15.24 -9.75
N GLY A 83 -7.90 -14.45 -8.95
CA GLY A 83 -7.39 -13.88 -7.70
C GLY A 83 -6.58 -12.60 -7.89
N THR A 84 -6.61 -11.97 -9.07
CA THR A 84 -6.10 -10.62 -9.28
C THR A 84 -7.08 -9.61 -8.72
N TYR A 85 -6.59 -8.69 -7.90
CA TYR A 85 -7.34 -7.61 -7.29
C TYR A 85 -6.91 -6.26 -7.88
N PHE A 86 -7.91 -5.47 -8.25
CA PHE A 86 -7.74 -4.15 -8.80
C PHE A 86 -8.42 -3.11 -7.91
N GLN A 87 -7.75 -1.97 -7.75
CA GLN A 87 -8.25 -0.81 -7.01
C GLN A 87 -7.95 0.47 -7.78
N ILE A 88 -8.97 1.27 -8.04
CA ILE A 88 -8.87 2.61 -8.64
C ILE A 88 -9.16 3.65 -7.56
N THR A 89 -8.25 4.61 -7.43
CA THR A 89 -8.39 5.75 -6.53
C THR A 89 -8.17 7.07 -7.26
N GLU A 90 -8.72 8.16 -6.74
CA GLU A 90 -8.35 9.50 -7.15
C GLU A 90 -6.88 9.78 -6.81
N ARG A 91 -6.15 10.38 -7.75
CA ARG A 91 -4.78 10.83 -7.50
C ARG A 91 -4.81 12.03 -6.55
N LEU A 92 -4.14 11.89 -5.41
CA LEU A 92 -3.79 13.03 -4.57
C LEU A 92 -2.82 13.94 -5.33
N ARG A 93 -3.18 15.22 -5.46
CA ARG A 93 -2.34 16.22 -6.11
C ARG A 93 -1.21 16.60 -5.16
N GLY A 94 0.01 16.65 -5.70
CA GLY A 94 1.18 17.09 -4.94
C GLY A 94 2.46 16.50 -5.50
N LYS A 95 3.57 16.81 -4.84
CA LYS A 95 4.88 16.22 -5.07
C LYS A 95 5.29 15.42 -3.85
N PRO A 96 5.96 14.27 -3.99
CA PRO A 96 6.55 13.57 -2.87
C PRO A 96 7.48 14.51 -2.09
N LEU A 97 7.50 14.40 -0.76
CA LEU A 97 8.40 15.21 0.06
C LEU A 97 9.87 14.99 -0.32
N SER A 98 10.26 13.79 -0.77
CA SER A 98 11.62 13.54 -1.26
C SER A 98 12.03 14.45 -2.44
N GLU A 99 11.07 14.87 -3.28
CA GLU A 99 11.32 15.80 -4.38
C GLU A 99 11.25 17.26 -3.91
N ALA A 100 10.26 17.61 -3.09
CA ALA A 100 10.03 18.99 -2.69
C ALA A 100 11.04 19.48 -1.62
N TRP A 101 11.34 18.63 -0.63
CA TRP A 101 12.10 18.97 0.58
C TRP A 101 13.45 19.66 0.35
N PRO A 102 14.28 19.28 -0.64
CA PRO A 102 15.56 19.95 -0.90
C PRO A 102 15.40 21.44 -1.25
N THR A 103 14.27 21.82 -1.84
CA THR A 103 13.99 23.19 -2.30
C THR A 103 13.13 24.01 -1.35
N MET A 104 12.64 23.40 -0.26
CA MET A 104 11.77 24.08 0.70
C MET A 104 12.56 25.03 1.61
N SER A 105 11.96 26.18 1.91
CA SER A 105 12.46 27.09 2.95
C SER A 105 12.42 26.40 4.32
N GLN A 106 13.20 26.90 5.29
CA GLN A 106 13.15 26.38 6.66
C GLN A 106 11.75 26.50 7.25
N THR A 107 11.08 27.65 7.04
CA THR A 107 9.70 27.88 7.49
C THR A 107 8.71 26.87 6.91
N ASP A 108 8.85 26.50 5.63
CA ASP A 108 7.99 25.49 5.03
C ASP A 108 8.26 24.08 5.59
N LYS A 109 9.53 23.76 5.88
CA LYS A 109 9.91 22.50 6.55
C LYS A 109 9.32 22.41 7.95
N ASP A 110 9.39 23.49 8.71
CA ASP A 110 8.81 23.56 10.06
C ASP A 110 7.28 23.39 10.02
N ARG A 111 6.62 23.98 9.01
CA ARG A 111 5.18 23.78 8.79
C ARG A 111 4.85 22.33 8.42
N VAL A 112 5.60 21.70 7.53
CA VAL A 112 5.41 20.28 7.18
C VAL A 112 5.62 19.38 8.39
N ALA A 113 6.66 19.64 9.20
CA ALA A 113 6.93 18.88 10.41
C ALA A 113 5.77 19.01 11.41
N SER A 114 5.27 20.23 11.62
CA SER A 114 4.12 20.50 12.50
C SER A 114 2.86 19.78 12.00
N GLN A 115 2.53 19.92 10.71
CA GLN A 115 1.37 19.24 10.12
C GLN A 115 1.49 17.70 10.21
N THR A 116 2.69 17.15 10.00
CA THR A 116 2.94 15.71 10.13
C THR A 116 2.72 15.25 11.57
N ALA A 117 3.19 16.01 12.56
CA ALA A 117 2.96 15.72 13.97
C ALA A 117 1.47 15.74 14.33
N ASP A 118 0.70 16.70 13.80
CA ASP A 118 -0.75 16.79 14.00
C ASP A 118 -1.50 15.59 13.40
N TYR A 119 -1.10 15.14 12.21
CA TYR A 119 -1.66 13.92 11.60
C TYR A 119 -1.32 12.66 12.41
N LEU A 120 -0.08 12.53 12.88
CA LEU A 120 0.30 11.42 13.75
C LEU A 120 -0.48 11.42 15.07
N LYS A 121 -0.77 12.60 15.63
CA LYS A 121 -1.62 12.72 16.83
C LYS A 121 -3.02 12.18 16.56
N GLN A 122 -3.66 12.58 15.46
CA GLN A 122 -4.98 12.06 15.06
C GLN A 122 -4.98 10.54 14.89
N LEU A 123 -3.95 9.96 14.27
CA LEU A 123 -3.84 8.51 14.14
C LEU A 123 -3.69 7.81 15.50
N ARG A 124 -2.96 8.40 16.46
CA ARG A 124 -2.76 7.84 17.82
C ARG A 124 -4.01 7.89 18.70
N GLU A 125 -4.99 8.72 18.33
CA GLU A 125 -6.30 8.77 18.98
C GLU A 125 -7.19 7.60 18.54
N LEU A 126 -6.90 6.96 17.41
CA LEU A 126 -7.58 5.75 16.94
C LEU A 126 -7.05 4.55 17.73
N ARG A 127 -7.86 4.02 18.65
CA ARG A 127 -7.48 2.94 19.57
C ARG A 127 -8.49 1.79 19.56
N SER A 128 -8.02 0.61 19.93
CA SER A 128 -8.82 -0.57 20.26
C SER A 128 -8.33 -1.13 21.59
N ASP A 129 -9.20 -1.84 22.31
CA ASP A 129 -8.87 -2.55 23.54
C ASP A 129 -8.01 -3.81 23.28
N ARG A 130 -7.87 -4.19 22.00
CA ARG A 130 -7.05 -5.32 21.55
C ARG A 130 -6.11 -4.90 20.43
N MET A 131 -5.01 -5.62 20.28
CA MET A 131 -4.12 -5.50 19.13
C MET A 131 -4.70 -6.27 17.96
N GLU A 132 -5.33 -5.55 17.04
CA GLU A 132 -6.08 -6.10 15.91
C GLU A 132 -6.11 -5.13 14.72
N SER A 133 -6.42 -5.66 13.54
CA SER A 133 -6.84 -4.89 12.38
C SER A 133 -8.33 -4.54 12.50
N LEU A 134 -8.80 -3.61 11.65
CA LEU A 134 -10.20 -3.16 11.66
C LEU A 134 -11.20 -4.33 11.60
N GLY A 135 -12.25 -4.25 12.43
CA GLY A 135 -13.29 -5.27 12.49
C GLY A 135 -12.86 -6.56 13.21
N GLY A 136 -11.88 -6.49 14.12
CA GLY A 136 -11.38 -7.66 14.85
C GLY A 136 -10.58 -8.62 13.99
N GLN A 137 -10.05 -8.15 12.85
CA GLN A 137 -9.23 -8.94 11.96
C GLN A 137 -7.81 -9.12 12.53
N PRO A 138 -7.08 -10.18 12.15
CA PRO A 138 -5.74 -10.40 12.65
C PRO A 138 -4.75 -9.33 12.16
N LEU A 139 -3.61 -9.22 12.85
CA LEU A 139 -2.45 -8.44 12.45
C LEU A 139 -1.64 -9.17 11.40
N TYR A 140 -1.17 -8.45 10.40
CA TYR A 140 -0.29 -8.97 9.35
C TYR A 140 1.01 -8.17 9.35
N HIS A 141 2.10 -8.76 9.83
CA HIS A 141 3.39 -8.08 9.85
C HIS A 141 4.56 -9.05 9.74
N ALA A 142 5.16 -9.09 8.54
CA ALA A 142 6.21 -10.04 8.20
C ALA A 142 7.44 -9.97 9.14
N PHE A 143 7.77 -8.78 9.65
CA PHE A 143 8.95 -8.60 10.51
C PHE A 143 8.67 -8.73 12.00
N LEU A 144 7.41 -8.54 12.44
CA LEU A 144 7.08 -8.59 13.87
C LEU A 144 6.95 -10.04 14.31
N PHE A 145 6.29 -10.84 13.48
CA PHE A 145 6.06 -12.25 13.75
C PHE A 145 7.00 -13.17 12.98
N MET A 146 7.85 -12.65 12.08
CA MET A 146 8.84 -13.43 11.30
C MET A 146 8.24 -14.67 10.59
N SER A 147 6.95 -14.63 10.25
CA SER A 147 6.16 -15.76 9.75
C SER A 147 5.70 -15.60 8.29
N GLY A 148 6.25 -14.59 7.60
CA GLY A 148 5.81 -14.17 6.26
C GLY A 148 4.69 -13.13 6.29
N SER A 149 4.38 -12.53 5.14
CA SER A 149 3.41 -11.44 5.00
C SER A 149 1.94 -11.89 4.95
N GLY A 150 1.68 -13.19 4.78
CA GLY A 150 0.33 -13.75 4.61
C GLY A 150 -0.27 -14.38 5.87
N LYS A 151 0.50 -14.55 6.94
CA LYS A 151 0.01 -15.16 8.18
C LYS A 151 -0.56 -14.08 9.10
N GLY A 152 -1.82 -14.23 9.48
CA GLY A 152 -2.47 -13.37 10.46
C GLY A 152 -2.15 -13.81 11.90
N HIS A 153 -2.06 -12.85 12.81
CA HIS A 153 -1.82 -13.05 14.24
C HIS A 153 -2.84 -12.28 15.08
N GLY A 154 -3.37 -12.90 16.13
CA GLY A 154 -4.39 -12.28 16.99
C GLY A 154 -5.82 -12.38 16.45
N PRO A 155 -6.77 -11.54 16.93
CA PRO A 155 -6.58 -10.42 17.89
C PRO A 155 -5.86 -10.82 19.17
N LEU A 156 -5.05 -9.92 19.72
CA LEU A 156 -4.29 -10.14 20.96
C LEU A 156 -4.76 -9.16 22.03
N SER A 157 -5.05 -9.66 23.23
CA SER A 157 -5.65 -8.88 24.33
C SER A 157 -4.64 -8.48 25.40
N SER A 158 -3.39 -8.93 25.30
CA SER A 158 -2.35 -8.61 26.27
C SER A 158 -0.94 -8.68 25.66
N ASP A 159 0.02 -8.05 26.33
CA ASP A 159 1.43 -8.13 25.98
C ASP A 159 1.96 -9.58 26.05
N ASP A 160 1.45 -10.40 26.99
CA ASP A 160 1.84 -11.81 27.10
C ASP A 160 1.42 -12.64 25.88
N GLU A 161 0.23 -12.38 25.33
CA GLU A 161 -0.21 -13.00 24.07
C GLU A 161 0.65 -12.56 22.89
N LEU A 162 1.03 -11.28 22.83
CA LEU A 162 1.95 -10.76 21.82
C LEU A 162 3.33 -11.42 21.91
N TRP A 163 3.92 -11.49 23.10
CA TRP A 163 5.21 -12.15 23.32
C TRP A 163 5.16 -13.63 22.97
N THR A 164 4.07 -14.32 23.32
CA THR A 164 3.85 -15.72 22.96
C THR A 164 3.85 -15.90 21.44
N GLU A 165 3.12 -15.07 20.69
CA GLU A 165 3.09 -15.12 19.23
C GLU A 165 4.44 -14.79 18.58
N MET A 166 5.15 -13.78 19.09
CA MET A 166 6.48 -13.40 18.59
C MET A 166 7.52 -14.51 18.85
N SER A 167 7.48 -15.14 20.03
CA SER A 167 8.44 -16.19 20.43
C SER A 167 8.25 -17.52 19.68
N ARG A 168 7.07 -17.78 19.11
CA ARG A 168 6.80 -19.01 18.32
C ARG A 168 7.79 -19.20 17.17
N VAL A 169 8.24 -18.13 16.52
CA VAL A 169 9.22 -18.25 15.43
C VAL A 169 10.64 -18.48 15.94
N LEU A 170 11.01 -17.90 17.08
CA LEU A 170 12.30 -18.17 17.73
C LEU A 170 12.44 -19.64 18.14
N THR A 171 11.36 -20.23 18.66
CA THR A 171 11.36 -21.64 19.10
C THR A 171 11.32 -22.65 17.94
N THR A 172 10.73 -22.28 16.80
CA THR A 172 10.68 -23.15 15.61
C THR A 172 12.05 -23.24 14.93
N SER A 173 12.84 -22.17 14.93
CA SER A 173 14.20 -22.16 14.36
C SER A 173 15.21 -22.99 15.17
N LEU A 174 14.95 -23.24 16.45
CA LEU A 174 15.81 -24.03 17.35
C LEU A 174 15.55 -25.55 17.29
N ARG A 175 14.52 -26.00 16.56
CA ARG A 175 14.17 -27.43 16.42
C ARG A 175 14.69 -28.06 15.12
N THR A 176 15.41 -27.30 14.31
CA THR A 176 16.00 -27.72 13.03
C THR A 176 17.51 -27.86 13.04
N CYS A 177 18.14 -27.92 14.23
CA CYS A 177 19.53 -28.31 14.42
C CYS A 177 19.63 -29.66 15.12
#